data_AF-A0A524KTQ1-F1
#
_entry.id   AF-A0A524KTQ1-F1
#
_cell.length_a   1.000
_cell.length_b   1.000
_cell.length_c   1.000
_cell.angle_alpha   90.00
_cell.angle_beta   90.00
_cell.angle_gamma   90.00
#
_symmetry.space_group_name_H-M   'P 1'
#
loop_
_entity.id
_entity.type
_entity.pdbx_description
1 polymer ?
#
loop_
_entity_poly.entity_id
_entity_poly.type
_entity_poly.pdbx_seq_one_letter_code
_entity_poly.pdbx_strand_id
1 'polypeptide(L)'
;MTAIRPQIVFSKRDVGMPMPDLLDIQTQAFKSLLVPDDVHGERQDVSLERVFRDLFPIADVAGKYSLEFISYALGETKYSVEECIERDMTYAAPLKATLRLDVFEEVDGQRRLKNAIEKEVYLGELPIMTPLGT
;
A
#
# COMPACT_ATOMS: atom_id res chain seq x y z
N MET A 1 0.57 -44.20 2.12
CA MET A 1 1.44 -43.67 1.05
C MET A 1 0.75 -43.94 -0.27
N THR A 2 0.14 -42.93 -0.89
CA THR A 2 -0.60 -43.09 -2.15
C THR A 2 0.40 -43.15 -3.30
N ALA A 3 0.46 -44.28 -4.00
CA ALA A 3 1.35 -44.45 -5.14
C ALA A 3 0.92 -43.50 -6.27
N ILE A 4 1.81 -42.59 -6.67
CA ILE A 4 1.58 -41.63 -7.74
C ILE A 4 1.55 -42.41 -9.07
N ARG A 5 0.47 -42.24 -9.86
CA ARG A 5 0.34 -42.87 -11.17
C ARG A 5 1.37 -42.27 -12.15
N PRO A 6 2.07 -43.09 -12.96
CA PRO A 6 3.01 -42.56 -13.94
C PRO A 6 2.28 -41.79 -15.04
N GLN A 7 2.75 -40.57 -15.32
CA GLN A 7 2.28 -39.75 -16.43
C GLN A 7 3.09 -40.07 -17.68
N ILE A 8 2.43 -40.53 -18.75
CA ILE A 8 3.07 -40.79 -20.05
C ILE A 8 2.97 -39.52 -20.90
N VAL A 9 4.10 -39.01 -21.37
CA VAL A 9 4.20 -37.80 -22.19
C VAL A 9 4.63 -38.17 -23.62
N PHE A 10 3.85 -37.76 -24.63
CA PHE A 10 4.08 -38.07 -26.05
C PHE A 10 4.65 -36.89 -26.86
N SER A 11 5.07 -35.81 -26.20
CA SER A 11 5.53 -34.58 -26.87
C SER A 11 6.83 -34.82 -27.62
N LYS A 12 6.87 -34.41 -28.89
CA LYS A 12 8.08 -34.47 -29.74
C LYS A 12 9.08 -33.33 -29.44
N ARG A 13 8.61 -32.26 -28.79
CA ARG A 13 9.41 -31.08 -28.42
C ARG A 13 9.54 -31.02 -26.91
N ASP A 14 10.70 -30.56 -26.45
CA ASP A 14 10.95 -30.30 -25.04
C ASP A 14 10.13 -29.08 -24.57
N VAL A 15 9.75 -29.11 -23.30
CA VAL A 15 9.07 -27.99 -22.65
C VAL A 15 10.05 -26.81 -22.59
N GLY A 16 9.74 -25.73 -23.32
CA GLY A 16 10.64 -24.59 -23.47
C GLY A 16 10.76 -23.76 -22.20
N MET A 17 9.64 -23.24 -21.71
CA MET A 17 9.57 -22.50 -20.45
C MET A 17 8.64 -23.21 -19.47
N PRO A 18 8.96 -23.21 -18.16
CA PRO A 18 8.04 -23.72 -17.15
C PRO A 18 6.74 -22.91 -17.15
N MET A 19 5.66 -23.54 -16.69
CA MET A 19 4.39 -22.87 -16.48
C MET A 19 4.58 -21.74 -15.45
N PRO A 20 4.20 -20.49 -15.74
CA PRO A 20 4.27 -19.41 -14.76
C PRO A 20 3.20 -19.61 -13.67
N ASP A 21 3.33 -18.89 -12.55
CA ASP A 21 2.26 -18.84 -11.57
C ASP A 21 1.06 -18.06 -12.17
N LEU A 22 -0.10 -18.71 -12.15
CA LEU A 22 -1.32 -18.18 -12.74
C LEU A 22 -1.93 -17.03 -11.92
N LEU A 23 -1.51 -16.89 -10.66
CA LEU A 23 -1.93 -15.84 -9.74
C LEU A 23 -0.91 -14.69 -9.67
N ASP A 24 0.20 -14.79 -10.40
CA ASP A 24 1.27 -13.80 -10.38
C ASP A 24 0.74 -12.40 -10.69
N ILE A 25 -0.11 -12.27 -11.70
CA ILE A 25 -0.61 -10.96 -12.13
C ILE A 25 -1.35 -10.25 -10.99
N GLN A 26 -2.20 -10.97 -10.27
CA GLN A 26 -3.01 -10.40 -9.18
C GLN A 26 -2.14 -10.09 -7.97
N THR A 27 -1.32 -11.06 -7.56
CA THR A 27 -0.49 -10.95 -6.36
C THR A 27 0.61 -9.90 -6.53
N GLN A 28 1.24 -9.81 -7.70
CA GLN A 28 2.27 -8.82 -7.99
C GLN A 28 1.67 -7.41 -8.09
N ALA A 29 0.54 -7.24 -8.77
CA ALA A 29 -0.11 -5.93 -8.88
C ALA A 29 -0.48 -5.35 -7.50
N PHE A 30 -1.04 -6.18 -6.61
CA PHE A 30 -1.39 -5.74 -5.26
C PHE A 30 -0.14 -5.50 -4.40
N LYS A 31 0.90 -6.33 -4.51
CA LYS A 31 2.18 -6.10 -3.83
C LYS A 31 2.82 -4.77 -4.24
N SER A 32 2.87 -4.48 -5.54
CA SER A 32 3.39 -3.21 -6.05
C SER A 32 2.69 -1.99 -5.43
N LEU A 33 1.37 -2.06 -5.27
CA LEU A 33 0.59 -0.98 -4.64
C LEU A 33 1.02 -0.70 -3.18
N LEU A 34 1.37 -1.74 -2.42
CA LEU A 34 1.67 -1.61 -0.98
C LEU A 34 3.14 -1.30 -0.68
N VAL A 35 4.06 -1.58 -1.59
CA VAL A 35 5.49 -1.38 -1.38
C VAL A 35 5.84 0.12 -1.49
N PRO A 36 6.49 0.73 -0.48
CA PRO A 36 6.96 2.12 -0.56
C PRO A 36 8.01 2.31 -1.66
N ASP A 37 8.06 3.51 -2.24
CA ASP A 37 8.92 3.84 -3.40
C ASP A 37 10.43 3.83 -3.09
N ASP A 38 10.83 3.68 -1.83
CA ASP A 38 12.22 3.79 -1.37
C ASP A 38 12.95 2.44 -1.23
N VAL A 39 12.29 1.30 -1.46
CA VAL A 39 12.90 -0.03 -1.24
C VAL A 39 13.90 -0.40 -2.34
N HIS A 40 13.76 0.15 -3.55
CA HIS A 40 14.62 -0.18 -4.70
C HIS A 40 15.21 1.02 -5.45
N GLY A 41 14.98 2.26 -4.99
CA GLY A 41 15.53 3.47 -5.63
C GLY A 41 14.90 3.82 -7.00
N GLU A 42 14.01 2.98 -7.51
CA GLU A 42 13.19 3.24 -8.68
C GLU A 42 11.78 3.62 -8.21
N ARG A 43 11.33 4.84 -8.56
CA ARG A 43 9.95 5.26 -8.31
C ARG A 43 9.01 4.30 -9.04
N GLN A 44 8.12 3.64 -8.31
CA GLN A 44 7.11 2.80 -8.94
C GLN A 44 6.03 3.69 -9.54
N ASP A 45 5.54 3.30 -10.70
CA ASP A 45 4.45 4.04 -11.32
C ASP A 45 3.14 3.90 -10.52
N VAL A 46 3.00 2.83 -9.73
CA VAL A 46 1.81 2.51 -8.95
C VAL A 46 2.22 2.19 -7.52
N SER A 47 1.96 3.12 -6.60
CA SER A 47 2.20 2.95 -5.16
C SER A 47 1.18 3.78 -4.37
N LEU A 48 0.86 3.35 -3.14
CA LEU A 48 0.09 4.18 -2.20
C LEU A 48 0.81 5.49 -1.89
N GLU A 49 2.14 5.45 -1.84
CA GLU A 49 2.95 6.62 -1.61
C GLU A 49 2.79 7.68 -2.70
N ARG A 50 2.74 7.27 -3.97
CA ARG A 50 2.46 8.16 -5.10
C ARG A 50 1.11 8.84 -4.95
N VAL A 51 0.06 8.10 -4.56
CA VAL A 51 -1.27 8.68 -4.34
C VAL A 51 -1.23 9.75 -3.26
N PHE A 52 -0.52 9.50 -2.16
CA PHE A 52 -0.34 10.52 -1.12
C PHE A 52 0.48 11.71 -1.62
N ARG A 53 1.59 11.49 -2.33
CA ARG A 53 2.43 12.57 -2.88
C ARG A 53 1.73 13.39 -3.97
N ASP A 54 0.76 12.82 -4.67
CA ASP A 54 -0.04 13.52 -5.69
C ASP A 54 -1.13 14.39 -5.06
N LEU A 55 -1.68 13.99 -3.91
CA LEU A 55 -2.73 14.72 -3.20
C LEU A 55 -2.18 15.83 -2.28
N PHE A 56 -0.98 15.65 -1.75
CA PHE A 56 -0.34 16.60 -0.84
C PHE A 56 0.74 17.42 -1.57
N PRO A 57 0.94 18.69 -1.20
CA PRO A 57 0.38 19.38 -0.03
C PRO A 57 -1.05 19.89 -0.21
N ILE A 58 -1.83 19.86 0.88
CA ILE A 58 -3.16 20.48 0.94
C ILE A 58 -3.03 21.80 1.70
N ALA A 59 -3.22 22.92 1.00
CA ALA A 59 -3.13 24.25 1.57
C ALA A 59 -4.51 24.91 1.70
N ASP A 60 -4.66 25.70 2.77
CA ASP A 60 -5.81 26.59 2.93
C ASP A 60 -5.79 27.75 1.92
N VAL A 61 -6.98 28.27 1.56
CA VAL A 61 -7.14 29.38 0.60
C VAL A 61 -6.38 30.63 1.06
N ALA A 62 -6.32 30.87 2.37
CA ALA A 62 -5.58 32.00 2.94
C ALA A 62 -4.08 31.71 3.15
N GLY A 63 -3.60 30.50 2.83
CA GLY A 63 -2.19 30.11 2.97
C GLY A 63 -1.68 30.02 4.43
N LYS A 64 -2.57 30.07 5.41
CA LYS A 64 -2.22 30.01 6.84
C LYS A 64 -1.87 28.59 7.31
N TYR A 65 -2.38 27.58 6.62
CA TYR A 65 -2.18 26.18 6.95
C TYR A 65 -1.75 25.42 5.71
N SER A 66 -0.72 24.58 5.83
CA SER A 66 -0.33 23.58 4.84
C SER A 66 -0.27 22.23 5.52
N LEU A 67 -0.98 21.24 4.99
CA LEU A 67 -0.87 19.87 5.43
C LEU A 67 0.09 19.14 4.49
N GLU A 68 1.14 18.59 5.06
CA GLU A 68 2.20 17.87 4.37
C GLU A 68 2.11 16.38 4.71
N PHE A 69 2.37 15.53 3.73
CA PHE A 69 2.50 14.09 3.91
C PHE A 69 3.96 13.73 4.22
N ILE A 70 4.19 12.96 5.28
CA ILE A 70 5.53 12.50 5.67
C ILE A 70 5.72 11.04 5.28
N SER A 71 4.83 10.16 5.76
CA SER A 71 4.89 8.72 5.50
C SER A 71 3.55 8.04 5.79
N TYR A 72 3.41 6.79 5.37
CA TYR A 72 2.30 5.93 5.75
C TYR A 72 2.81 4.62 6.34
N ALA A 73 1.96 3.98 7.14
CA ALA A 73 2.19 2.66 7.70
C ALA A 73 0.91 1.83 7.63
N LEU A 74 1.06 0.58 7.23
CA LEU A 74 0.03 -0.44 7.36
C LEU A 74 0.31 -1.23 8.62
N GLY A 75 -0.68 -1.31 9.52
CA GLY A 75 -0.59 -2.16 10.69
C GLY A 75 -0.84 -3.62 10.36
N GLU A 76 -0.87 -4.46 11.39
CA GLU A 76 -1.17 -5.88 11.23
C GLU A 76 -2.68 -6.14 11.16
N THR A 77 -3.05 -7.18 10.42
CA THR A 77 -4.44 -7.65 10.34
C THR A 77 -4.88 -8.19 11.70
N LYS A 78 -6.02 -7.73 12.20
CA LYS A 78 -6.52 -8.07 13.55
C LYS A 78 -6.94 -9.54 13.70
N TYR A 79 -7.31 -10.18 12.59
CA TYR A 79 -7.87 -11.54 12.54
C TYR A 79 -7.26 -12.30 11.36
N SER A 80 -7.28 -13.63 11.43
CA SER A 80 -6.89 -14.47 10.30
C SER A 80 -7.97 -14.49 9.20
N VAL A 81 -7.62 -15.02 8.02
CA VAL A 81 -8.57 -15.15 6.90
C VAL A 81 -9.74 -16.06 7.30
N GLU A 82 -9.47 -17.16 8.00
CA GLU A 82 -10.47 -18.12 8.46
C GLU A 82 -11.45 -17.46 9.44
N GLU A 83 -10.93 -16.71 10.43
CA GLU A 83 -11.75 -15.99 11.41
C GLU A 83 -12.62 -14.92 10.74
N CYS A 84 -12.07 -14.21 9.74
CA CYS A 84 -12.83 -13.23 8.97
C CYS A 84 -13.98 -13.89 8.20
N ILE A 85 -13.77 -15.07 7.61
CA ILE A 85 -14.81 -15.81 6.90
C ILE A 85 -15.88 -16.30 7.89
N GLU A 86 -15.49 -16.89 9.03
CA GLU A 86 -16.44 -17.42 10.01
C GLU A 86 -17.33 -16.35 10.64
N ARG A 87 -16.83 -15.11 10.74
CA ARG A 87 -17.50 -13.99 11.41
C ARG A 87 -18.11 -12.97 10.44
N ASP A 88 -18.14 -13.27 9.14
CA ASP A 88 -18.57 -12.36 8.06
C ASP A 88 -17.90 -10.98 8.14
N MET A 89 -16.58 -10.96 8.37
CA MET A 89 -15.75 -9.76 8.47
C MET A 89 -14.84 -9.59 7.25
N THR A 90 -14.40 -8.35 6.99
CA THR A 90 -13.40 -8.06 5.96
C THR A 90 -11.99 -8.29 6.50
N TYR A 91 -11.18 -9.06 5.78
CA TYR A 91 -9.75 -9.22 6.05
C TYR A 91 -9.00 -7.94 5.64
N ALA A 92 -8.68 -7.10 6.63
CA ALA A 92 -8.13 -5.77 6.41
C ALA A 92 -7.08 -5.39 7.48
N ALA A 93 -6.19 -4.49 7.10
CA ALA A 93 -5.17 -3.92 7.95
C ALA A 93 -5.40 -2.40 8.15
N PRO A 94 -5.11 -1.86 9.34
CA PRO A 94 -5.31 -0.45 9.60
C PRO A 94 -4.25 0.39 8.87
N LEU A 95 -4.71 1.34 8.05
CA LEU A 95 -3.87 2.31 7.36
C LEU A 95 -3.74 3.58 8.21
N LYS A 96 -2.50 3.94 8.50
CA LYS A 96 -2.15 5.17 9.20
C LYS A 96 -1.22 6.01 8.36
N ALA A 97 -1.32 7.33 8.47
CA ALA A 97 -0.41 8.27 7.83
C ALA A 97 0.15 9.26 8.85
N THR A 98 1.44 9.52 8.76
CA THR A 98 2.11 10.59 9.49
C THR A 98 2.00 11.86 8.67
N LEU A 99 1.28 12.84 9.21
CA LEU A 99 1.02 14.11 8.56
C LEU A 99 1.62 15.23 9.39
N ARG A 100 2.13 16.26 8.71
CA ARG A 100 2.66 17.47 9.34
C ARG A 100 1.81 18.67 8.96
N LEU A 101 1.23 19.34 9.95
CA LEU A 101 0.50 20.59 9.77
C LEU A 101 1.44 21.77 10.01
N ASP A 102 1.80 22.45 8.93
CA ASP A 102 2.61 23.66 8.95
C ASP A 102 1.68 24.89 9.07
N VAL A 103 1.83 25.64 10.17
CA VAL A 103 1.08 26.85 10.48
C VAL A 103 1.94 28.06 10.15
N PHE A 104 1.42 28.93 9.28
CA PHE A 104 2.10 30.12 8.81
C PHE A 104 1.45 31.38 9.37
N GLU A 105 2.28 32.37 9.66
CA GLU A 105 1.87 33.71 10.07
C GLU A 105 2.45 34.73 9.08
N GLU A 106 1.67 35.77 8.82
CA GLU A 106 2.10 36.87 7.98
C GLU A 106 2.66 37.97 8.89
N VAL A 107 3.96 38.21 8.78
CA VAL A 107 4.68 39.25 9.53
C VAL A 107 5.45 40.08 8.52
N ASP A 108 5.21 41.40 8.52
CA ASP A 108 5.84 42.34 7.59
C ASP A 108 5.66 41.98 6.10
N GLY A 109 4.51 41.42 5.74
CA GLY A 109 4.20 40.97 4.37
C GLY A 109 4.98 39.72 3.92
N GLN A 110 5.73 39.08 4.82
CA GLN A 110 6.42 37.82 4.58
C GLN A 110 5.73 36.67 5.31
N ARG A 111 5.48 35.58 4.58
CA ARG A 111 4.96 34.34 5.16
C ARG A 111 6.07 33.64 5.92
N ARG A 112 5.91 33.48 7.24
CA ARG A 112 6.86 32.78 8.11
C ARG A 112 6.21 31.56 8.73
N LEU A 113 6.96 30.47 8.82
CA LEU A 113 6.52 29.27 9.54
C LEU A 113 6.51 29.58 11.04
N LYS A 114 5.33 29.51 11.65
CA LYS A 114 5.11 29.74 13.07
C LYS A 114 5.26 28.46 13.87
N ASN A 115 4.65 27.39 13.38
CA ASN A 115 4.62 26.10 14.07
C ASN A 115 4.48 24.96 13.06
N ALA A 116 4.98 23.78 13.42
CA ALA A 116 4.79 22.55 12.67
C ALA A 116 4.34 21.46 13.64
N ILE A 117 3.19 20.85 13.38
CA ILE A 117 2.63 19.79 14.23
C ILE A 117 2.62 18.49 13.43
N GLU A 118 3.47 17.55 13.81
CA GLU A 118 3.52 16.22 13.21
C GLU A 118 2.71 15.23 14.06
N LYS A 119 1.81 14.48 13.42
CA LYS A 119 0.99 13.46 14.08
C LYS A 119 0.70 12.28 13.15
N GLU A 120 0.66 11.10 13.74
CA GLU A 120 0.10 9.90 13.13
C GLU A 120 -1.44 9.98 13.19
N VAL A 121 -2.10 9.82 12.04
CA VAL A 121 -3.55 9.83 11.87
C VAL A 121 -3.99 8.50 11.28
N TYR A 122 -5.02 7.91 11.87
CA TYR A 122 -5.69 6.73 11.32
C TYR A 122 -6.60 7.13 10.16
N LEU A 123 -6.39 6.54 8.98
CA LEU A 123 -7.13 6.87 7.76
C LEU A 123 -8.24 5.86 7.44
N GLY A 124 -8.14 4.63 7.94
CA GLY A 124 -9.15 3.59 7.70
C GLY A 124 -8.58 2.18 7.73
N GLU A 125 -9.41 1.21 7.36
CA GLU A 125 -8.98 -0.18 7.14
C GLU A 125 -8.78 -0.40 5.63
N LEU A 126 -7.64 -0.97 5.24
CA LEU A 126 -7.34 -1.36 3.86
C LEU A 126 -7.50 -2.88 3.72
N PRO A 127 -8.40 -3.38 2.86
CA PRO A 127 -8.50 -4.81 2.58
C PRO A 127 -7.16 -5.36 2.08
N ILE A 128 -6.73 -6.50 2.62
CA ILE A 128 -5.47 -7.13 2.26
C ILE A 128 -5.74 -8.36 1.39
N MET A 129 -4.93 -8.53 0.35
CA MET A 129 -5.02 -9.70 -0.52
C MET A 129 -4.54 -10.96 0.20
N THR A 130 -5.34 -12.01 0.12
CA THR A 130 -4.98 -13.34 0.63
C THR A 130 -3.88 -13.99 -0.22
N PRO A 131 -3.19 -15.05 0.26
CA PRO A 131 -2.18 -15.76 -0.53
C PRO A 131 -2.69 -16.35 -1.86
N LEU A 132 -4.01 -16.49 -2.02
CA LEU A 132 -4.65 -17.04 -3.21
C LEU A 132 -5.11 -15.95 -4.21
N GLY A 133 -4.76 -14.68 -3.97
CA GLY A 133 -5.09 -13.57 -4.88
C GLY A 133 -6.52 -13.02 -4.73
N THR A 134 -7.28 -13.49 -3.74
CA THR A 134 -8.64 -12.99 -3.42
C THR A 134 -8.63 -11.96 -2.31
#